data_AF-A0A2S9FH85-F1
#
_entry.id   AF-A0A2S9FH85-F1
#
_cell.length_a   1.000
_cell.length_b   1.000
_cell.length_c   1.000
_cell.angle_alpha   90.00
_cell.angle_beta   90.00
_cell.angle_gamma   90.00
#
_symmetry.space_group_name_H-M   'P 1'
#
loop_
_entity.id
_entity.type
_entity.pdbx_description
1 polymer ?
#
loop_
_entity_poly.entity_id
_entity_poly.type
_entity_poly.pdbx_seq_one_letter_code
_entity_poly.pdbx_strand_id
1 'polypeptide(L)' 'ATAGTLTFLPGETRKTINVVVFGDTVMEGSESFIVTLSSPAGATLTDATGAGTILNRTVT' A
#
# COMPACT_ATOMS: atom_id res chain seq x y z
N ALA A 1 5.83 -6.32 9.00
CA ALA A 1 5.10 -5.12 8.57
C ALA A 1 6.11 -4.08 8.09
N THR A 2 5.86 -3.46 6.94
CA THR A 2 6.65 -2.30 6.46
C THR A 2 5.94 -1.01 6.91
N ALA A 3 6.71 0.01 7.28
CA ALA A 3 6.18 1.31 7.69
C ALA A 3 7.13 2.43 7.26
N GLY A 4 6.60 3.65 7.14
CA GLY A 4 7.37 4.83 6.76
C GLY A 4 6.60 6.11 7.03
N THR A 5 7.26 7.25 6.79
CA THR A 5 6.68 8.59 6.96
C THR A 5 6.57 9.28 5.61
N LEU A 6 5.42 9.90 5.36
CA LEU A 6 5.20 10.77 4.20
C LEU A 6 5.30 12.22 4.63
N THR A 7 6.11 13.00 3.91
CA THR A 7 6.19 14.46 4.08
C THR A 7 5.75 15.13 2.79
N PHE A 8 4.64 15.87 2.83
CA PHE A 8 4.18 16.69 1.72
C PHE A 8 4.77 18.08 1.85
N LEU A 9 5.57 18.47 0.85
CA LEU A 9 6.08 19.81 0.67
C LEU A 9 4.96 20.73 0.12
N PRO A 10 5.09 22.05 0.28
CA PRO A 10 4.12 22.99 -0.27
C PRO A 10 3.83 22.73 -1.76
N GLY A 11 2.56 22.58 -2.10
CA GLY A 11 2.09 22.33 -3.47
C GLY A 11 2.03 20.84 -3.87
N GLU A 12 2.56 19.92 -3.08
CA GLU A 12 2.42 18.49 -3.34
C GLU A 12 1.05 17.99 -2.91
N THR A 13 0.37 17.27 -3.79
CA THR A 13 -0.94 16.67 -3.53
C THR A 13 -0.92 15.14 -3.63
N ARG A 14 0.24 14.55 -3.95
CA ARG A 14 0.42 13.11 -4.10
C ARG A 14 1.80 12.64 -3.65
N LYS A 15 1.85 11.43 -3.09
CA LYS A 15 3.06 10.66 -2.81
C LYS A 15 2.82 9.21 -3.21
N THR A 16 3.88 8.50 -3.53
CA THR A 16 3.84 7.06 -3.88
C THR A 16 4.49 6.25 -2.76
N ILE A 17 3.83 5.18 -2.36
CA ILE A 17 4.39 4.16 -1.45
C ILE A 17 4.69 2.93 -2.30
N ASN A 18 5.91 2.42 -2.22
CA ASN A 18 6.31 1.19 -2.92
C ASN A 18 6.14 -0.02 -1.98
N VAL A 19 5.36 -0.99 -2.41
CA VAL A 19 5.17 -2.27 -1.71
C VAL A 19 5.78 -3.36 -2.58
N VAL A 20 6.82 -4.02 -2.07
CA VAL A 20 7.48 -5.13 -2.77
C VAL A 20 6.67 -6.40 -2.57
N VAL A 21 6.31 -7.06 -3.67
CA VAL A 21 5.68 -8.39 -3.67
C VAL A 21 6.78 -9.42 -3.92
N PHE A 22 6.88 -10.41 -3.04
CA PHE A 22 7.76 -11.56 -3.20
C PHE A 22 6.92 -12.73 -3.69
N GLY A 23 7.21 -13.22 -4.89
CA GLY A 23 6.48 -14.36 -5.46
C GLY A 23 7.39 -15.55 -5.71
N ASP A 24 6.78 -16.73 -5.81
CA ASP A 24 7.44 -17.96 -6.24
C ASP A 24 6.57 -18.76 -7.23
N THR A 25 6.91 -20.05 -7.46
CA THR A 25 6.22 -20.91 -8.43
C THR A 25 5.04 -21.70 -7.85
N VAL A 26 4.87 -21.70 -6.52
CA VAL A 26 3.78 -22.39 -5.81
C VAL A 26 2.48 -21.62 -6.04
N MET A 27 1.38 -22.36 -6.13
CA MET A 27 0.06 -21.76 -6.22
C MET A 27 -0.50 -21.55 -4.81
N GLU A 28 -0.63 -20.29 -4.42
CA GLU A 28 -1.06 -19.91 -3.06
C GLU A 28 -2.48 -19.30 -3.04
N GLY A 29 -3.06 -19.04 -4.21
CA GLY A 29 -4.28 -18.25 -4.32
C GLY A 29 -3.99 -16.75 -4.29
N SER A 30 -5.03 -15.93 -4.41
CA SER A 30 -4.87 -14.48 -4.32
C SER A 30 -4.88 -14.03 -2.87
N GLU A 31 -3.98 -13.12 -2.51
CA GLU A 31 -3.83 -12.61 -1.14
C GLU A 31 -4.13 -11.11 -1.10
N SER A 32 -4.47 -10.59 0.08
CA SER A 32 -4.77 -9.16 0.25
C SER A 32 -3.96 -8.54 1.38
N PHE A 33 -3.60 -7.27 1.22
CA PHE A 33 -2.93 -6.46 2.23
C PHE A 33 -3.62 -5.10 2.38
N ILE A 34 -3.43 -4.47 3.54
CA ILE A 34 -3.93 -3.14 3.84
C ILE A 34 -2.75 -2.20 4.12
N VAL A 35 -2.82 -0.99 3.56
CA VAL A 35 -1.96 0.14 3.90
C VAL A 35 -2.80 1.13 4.70
N THR A 36 -2.32 1.51 5.89
CA THR A 36 -2.99 2.47 6.77
C THR A 36 -2.14 3.72 6.95
N LEU A 37 -2.71 4.87 6.63
CA LEU A 37 -2.19 6.18 7.02
C LEU A 37 -2.57 6.46 8.47
N SER A 38 -1.64 7.00 9.24
CA SER A 38 -1.84 7.32 10.66
C SER A 38 -1.08 8.57 11.05
N SER A 39 -1.42 9.13 12.21
CA SER A 39 -0.77 10.30 12.80
C SER A 39 -0.64 11.50 11.85
N PRO A 40 -1.75 11.99 11.23
CA PRO A 40 -1.68 13.15 10.37
C PRO A 40 -1.27 14.41 11.15
N ALA A 41 -0.52 15.29 10.50
CA ALA A 41 -0.18 16.61 11.03
C ALA A 41 -0.61 17.68 10.02
N GLY A 42 -1.43 18.65 10.47
CA GLY A 42 -1.94 19.72 9.62
C GLY A 42 -2.99 19.29 8.57
N ALA A 43 -3.54 18.08 8.69
CA ALA A 43 -4.57 17.55 7.81
C ALA A 43 -5.53 16.63 8.56
N THR A 44 -6.70 16.39 7.97
CA THR A 44 -7.65 15.36 8.41
C THR A 44 -7.60 14.21 7.40
N LEU A 45 -7.49 12.97 7.90
CA LEU A 45 -7.61 11.79 7.05
C LEU A 45 -9.08 11.42 6.90
N THR A 46 -9.66 11.71 5.74
CA THR A 46 -11.05 11.31 5.40
C THR A 46 -11.12 9.89 4.84
N ASP A 47 -10.03 9.43 4.22
CA ASP A 47 -9.78 8.06 3.83
C ASP A 47 -8.33 7.73 4.20
N ALA A 48 -8.17 6.77 5.12
CA ALA A 48 -6.88 6.42 5.70
C ALA A 48 -6.42 5.01 5.31
N THR A 49 -7.23 4.25 4.56
CA THR A 49 -6.99 2.83 4.33
C THR A 49 -7.06 2.50 2.85
N GLY A 50 -5.98 1.94 2.30
CA GLY A 50 -5.95 1.37 0.97
C GLY A 50 -5.83 -0.15 1.03
N ALA A 51 -6.64 -0.86 0.26
CA ALA A 51 -6.52 -2.31 0.08
C ALA A 51 -5.78 -2.63 -1.23
N GLY A 52 -4.87 -3.60 -1.18
CA GLY A 52 -4.22 -4.16 -2.36
C GLY A 52 -4.41 -5.67 -2.40
N THR A 53 -4.53 -6.23 -3.60
CA THR A 53 -4.63 -7.67 -3.82
C THR A 53 -3.45 -8.13 -4.67
N ILE A 54 -2.77 -9.16 -4.20
CA ILE A 54 -1.75 -9.92 -4.93
C ILE A 54 -2.49 -11.02 -5.66
N LEU A 55 -2.58 -10.91 -6.98
CA LEU A 55 -3.26 -11.91 -7.81
C LEU A 55 -2.38 -13.14 -7.98
N ASN A 56 -2.97 -14.32 -7.78
CA ASN A 56 -2.31 -15.56 -8.15
C ASN A 56 -1.96 -15.56 -9.65
N ARG A 57 -0.83 -16.17 -10.00
CA ARG A 57 -0.47 -16.37 -11.40
C ARG A 57 -1.38 -17.43 -12.01
N THR A 58 -2.23 -17.03 -12.95
CA THR A 58 -2.93 -17.98 -13.82
C THR A 58 -1.92 -18.61 -14.77
N VAL A 59 -1.68 -19.91 -14.65
CA VAL A 59 -0.97 -20.67 -15.69
C VAL A 59 -2.03 -21.08 -16.72
N THR A 60 -1.99 -20.47 -17.90
CA THR A 60 -2.68 -21.01 -19.08
C THR A 60 -1.71 -21.88 -19.85
#